data_AF-A0A497LDU9-F1
#
_entry.id   AF-A0A497LDU9-F1
#
_cell.length_a   1.000
_cell.length_b   1.000
_cell.length_c   1.000
_cell.angle_alpha   90.00
_cell.angle_beta   90.00
_cell.angle_gamma   90.00
#
_symmetry.space_group_name_H-M   'P 1'
#
loop_
_entity.id
_entity.type
_entity.pdbx_description
1 polymer ?
#
loop_
_entity_poly.entity_id
_entity_poly.type
_entity_poly.pdbx_seq_one_letter_code
_entity_poly.pdbx_strand_id
1 'polypeptide(L)'
;MSSYYEKRILKVLEESKNGLTTVNVAEKANISKTTALKYLASLKAAGKIDYIEVGPAKLWRVTPIWEACLKKASTSKVRKVRLILKEFGEIAGLAGSAVVDNDGLTIFADLPWSKNPEKIGSIISRLIQLANRSAGEADIDPLKNVILEGERGRIVVYNEGSLLLIAFSSKEAALGMIKIEIEEVAKKIKKILNFDSSSGI
;
A
#
# COMPACT_ATOMS: atom_id res chain seq x y z
N MET A 1 -21.06 12.17 4.91
CA MET A 1 -20.55 11.99 6.29
C MET A 1 -21.07 10.66 6.83
N SER A 2 -20.23 9.84 7.47
CA SER A 2 -20.69 8.55 8.04
C SER A 2 -21.48 8.78 9.34
N SER A 3 -22.63 8.11 9.46
CA SER A 3 -23.54 8.25 10.60
C SER A 3 -22.90 7.77 11.91
N TYR A 4 -23.34 8.31 13.06
CA TYR A 4 -22.91 7.87 14.39
C TYR A 4 -23.03 6.34 14.58
N TYR A 5 -24.10 5.73 14.06
CA TYR A 5 -24.34 4.29 14.14
C TYR A 5 -23.42 3.49 13.23
N GLU A 6 -23.10 4.01 12.04
CA GLU A 6 -22.15 3.36 11.13
C GLU A 6 -20.75 3.29 11.74
N LYS A 7 -20.30 4.37 12.40
CA LYS A 7 -19.00 4.39 13.09
C LYS A 7 -18.93 3.37 14.23
N ARG A 8 -20.00 3.23 15.02
CA ARG A 8 -20.07 2.25 16.12
C ARG A 8 -20.05 0.81 15.61
N ILE A 9 -20.80 0.53 14.55
CA ILE A 9 -20.84 -0.81 13.94
C ILE A 9 -19.49 -1.18 13.34
N LEU A 10 -18.83 -0.24 12.64
CA LEU A 10 -17.49 -0.46 12.09
C LEU A 10 -16.47 -0.80 13.18
N LYS A 11 -16.42 0.00 14.27
CA LYS A 11 -15.52 -0.26 15.39
C LYS A 11 -15.67 -1.68 15.97
N VAL A 12 -16.92 -2.14 16.14
CA VAL A 12 -17.22 -3.48 16.66
C VAL A 12 -16.79 -4.60 15.71
N LEU A 13 -16.92 -4.38 14.41
CA LEU A 13 -16.50 -5.35 13.39
C LEU A 13 -14.98 -5.37 13.21
N GLU A 14 -14.30 -4.25 13.43
CA GLU A 14 -12.84 -4.12 13.40
C GLU A 14 -12.15 -4.91 14.52
N GLU A 15 -12.76 -4.94 15.71
CA GLU A 15 -12.22 -5.63 16.89
C GLU A 15 -12.44 -7.16 16.83
N SER A 16 -13.13 -7.68 15.80
CA SER A 16 -13.49 -9.11 15.69
C SER A 16 -12.83 -9.80 14.50
N LYS A 17 -11.93 -10.75 14.78
CA LYS A 17 -11.20 -11.54 13.74
C LYS A 17 -12.09 -12.52 12.95
N ASN A 18 -13.19 -13.00 13.54
CA ASN A 18 -13.97 -14.13 13.00
C ASN A 18 -15.33 -13.72 12.42
N GLY A 19 -15.59 -12.41 12.32
CA GLY A 19 -16.90 -11.87 11.94
C GLY A 19 -17.96 -12.04 13.03
N LEU A 20 -19.05 -11.27 12.94
CA LEU A 20 -20.09 -11.22 13.97
C LEU A 20 -21.48 -11.40 13.36
N THR A 21 -22.35 -12.13 14.06
CA THR A 21 -23.77 -12.18 13.71
C THR A 21 -24.41 -10.81 13.90
N THR A 22 -25.53 -10.54 13.23
CA THR A 22 -26.27 -9.29 13.41
C THR A 22 -26.68 -9.04 14.87
N VAL A 23 -26.96 -10.11 15.62
CA VAL A 23 -27.31 -10.03 17.05
C VAL A 23 -26.10 -9.56 17.87
N ASN A 24 -24.94 -10.17 17.66
CA ASN A 24 -23.72 -9.81 18.38
C ASN A 24 -23.22 -8.42 18.00
N VAL A 25 -23.42 -7.99 16.74
CA VAL A 25 -23.14 -6.61 16.31
C VAL A 25 -24.05 -5.64 17.08
N ALA A 26 -25.36 -5.92 17.16
CA ALA A 26 -26.30 -5.05 17.85
C ALA A 26 -25.99 -4.92 19.35
N GLU A 27 -25.67 -6.03 20.00
CA GLU A 27 -25.32 -6.09 21.42
C GLU A 27 -24.01 -5.33 21.70
N LYS A 28 -22.92 -5.67 21.00
CA LYS A 28 -21.61 -5.01 21.19
C LYS A 28 -21.62 -3.55 20.77
N ALA A 29 -22.38 -3.20 19.73
CA ALA A 29 -22.54 -1.81 19.34
C ALA A 29 -23.56 -1.07 20.21
N ASN A 30 -24.21 -1.73 21.16
CA ASN A 30 -25.27 -1.22 22.05
C ASN A 30 -26.33 -0.39 21.27
N ILE A 31 -26.95 -1.06 20.30
CA ILE A 31 -28.03 -0.55 19.43
C ILE A 31 -29.08 -1.64 19.20
N SER A 32 -30.28 -1.25 18.76
CA SER A 32 -31.32 -2.25 18.44
C SER A 32 -30.97 -3.09 17.21
N LYS A 33 -31.46 -4.33 17.16
CA LYS A 33 -31.24 -5.27 16.05
C LYS A 33 -31.74 -4.72 14.70
N THR A 34 -32.87 -4.00 14.69
CA THR A 34 -33.43 -3.34 13.49
C THR A 34 -32.53 -2.20 13.00
N THR A 35 -31.94 -1.44 13.94
CA THR A 35 -30.95 -0.39 13.63
C THR A 35 -29.67 -0.99 13.06
N ALA A 36 -29.16 -2.06 13.68
CA ALA A 36 -27.98 -2.77 13.19
C ALA A 36 -28.19 -3.28 11.76
N LEU A 37 -29.31 -3.94 11.46
CA LEU A 37 -29.64 -4.41 10.10
C LEU A 37 -29.62 -3.29 9.07
N LYS A 38 -30.28 -2.16 9.37
CA LYS A 38 -30.34 -1.00 8.47
C LYS A 38 -28.96 -0.47 8.11
N TYR A 39 -28.10 -0.27 9.12
CA TYR A 39 -26.78 0.31 8.89
C TYR A 39 -25.75 -0.70 8.37
N LEU A 40 -25.88 -2.00 8.67
CA LEU A 40 -25.09 -3.04 8.03
C LEU A 40 -25.38 -3.12 6.53
N ALA A 41 -26.65 -2.99 6.12
CA ALA A 41 -27.00 -2.90 4.70
C ALA A 41 -26.40 -1.66 4.02
N SER A 42 -26.46 -0.49 4.69
CA SER A 42 -25.82 0.75 4.22
C SER A 42 -24.31 0.59 4.03
N LEU A 43 -23.62 0.04 5.04
CA LEU A 43 -22.18 -0.17 5.03
C LEU A 43 -21.74 -1.21 3.98
N LYS A 44 -22.55 -2.24 3.74
CA LYS A 44 -22.33 -3.22 2.68
C LYS A 44 -22.49 -2.59 1.30
N ALA A 45 -23.54 -1.80 1.08
CA ALA A 45 -23.73 -1.07 -0.18
C ALA A 45 -22.57 -0.11 -0.46
N ALA A 46 -21.97 0.46 0.58
CA ALA A 46 -20.78 1.29 0.50
C ALA A 46 -19.45 0.51 0.36
N GLY A 47 -19.48 -0.83 0.30
CA GLY A 47 -18.30 -1.68 0.12
C GLY A 47 -17.35 -1.77 1.33
N LYS A 48 -17.75 -1.26 2.50
CA LYS A 48 -16.89 -1.22 3.71
C LYS A 48 -16.90 -2.52 4.50
N ILE A 49 -18.00 -3.27 4.40
CA ILE A 49 -18.18 -4.55 5.08
C ILE A 49 -18.81 -5.55 4.12
N ASP A 50 -18.66 -6.83 4.42
CA ASP A 50 -19.38 -7.91 3.76
C ASP A 50 -19.77 -8.99 4.79
N TYR A 51 -20.40 -10.08 4.36
CA TYR A 51 -20.66 -11.22 5.23
C TYR A 51 -20.27 -12.54 4.59
N ILE A 52 -19.95 -13.52 5.43
CA ILE A 52 -19.90 -14.92 5.05
C ILE A 52 -21.13 -15.64 5.60
N GLU A 53 -21.69 -16.55 4.81
CA GLU A 53 -22.77 -17.42 5.26
C GLU A 53 -22.17 -18.64 5.93
N VAL A 54 -22.54 -18.86 7.19
CA VAL A 54 -22.12 -20.02 7.98
C VAL A 54 -23.38 -20.64 8.55
N GLY A 55 -23.88 -21.68 7.88
CA GLY A 55 -25.17 -22.28 8.17
C GLY A 55 -26.31 -21.25 8.03
N PRO A 56 -27.24 -21.15 9.01
CA PRO A 56 -28.35 -20.18 8.96
C PRO A 56 -27.93 -18.74 9.32
N ALA A 57 -26.66 -18.51 9.65
CA ALA A 57 -26.17 -17.23 10.15
C ALA A 57 -25.31 -16.48 9.12
N LYS A 58 -25.42 -15.15 9.15
CA LYS A 58 -24.53 -14.23 8.43
C LYS A 58 -23.51 -13.67 9.40
N LEU A 59 -22.24 -13.93 9.15
CA LEU A 59 -21.13 -13.34 9.91
C LEU A 59 -20.60 -12.13 9.15
N TRP A 60 -20.95 -10.95 9.64
CA TRP A 60 -20.49 -9.67 9.12
C TRP A 60 -19.02 -9.47 9.46
N ARG A 61 -18.25 -9.00 8.48
CA ARG A 61 -16.84 -8.70 8.59
C ARG A 61 -16.50 -7.45 7.80
N VAL A 62 -15.43 -6.79 8.19
CA VAL A 62 -14.84 -5.72 7.37
C VAL A 62 -14.33 -6.30 6.06
N THR A 63 -14.49 -5.58 4.94
CA THR A 63 -13.90 -6.04 3.67
C THR A 63 -12.37 -5.97 3.75
N PRO A 64 -11.62 -6.88 3.12
CA PRO A 64 -10.15 -6.84 3.14
C PRO A 64 -9.58 -5.49 2.70
N ILE A 65 -10.26 -4.82 1.75
CA ILE A 65 -9.92 -3.48 1.26
C ILE A 65 -10.12 -2.43 2.36
N TRP A 66 -11.24 -2.46 3.08
CA TRP A 66 -11.50 -1.55 4.21
C TRP A 66 -10.61 -1.87 5.40
N GLU A 67 -10.32 -3.13 5.69
CA GLU A 67 -9.39 -3.56 6.75
C GLU A 67 -7.96 -3.09 6.45
N ALA A 68 -7.51 -3.19 5.19
CA ALA A 68 -6.25 -2.63 4.73
C ALA A 68 -6.24 -1.09 4.85
N CYS A 69 -7.35 -0.42 4.56
CA CYS A 69 -7.50 1.04 4.75
C CYS A 69 -7.47 1.46 6.23
N LEU A 70 -8.03 0.66 7.13
CA LEU A 70 -8.06 0.91 8.58
C LEU A 70 -6.72 0.61 9.25
N LYS A 71 -6.05 -0.49 8.85
CA LYS A 71 -4.64 -0.74 9.21
C LYS A 71 -3.74 0.39 8.69
N LYS A 72 -4.03 0.95 7.50
CA LYS A 72 -3.39 2.18 6.95
C LYS A 72 -3.63 3.45 7.78
N ALA A 73 -4.68 3.53 8.60
CA ALA A 73 -4.99 4.70 9.43
C ALA A 73 -4.23 4.69 10.78
N SER A 74 -3.63 3.57 11.18
CA SER A 74 -3.10 3.32 12.54
C SER A 74 -1.63 3.74 12.79
N THR A 75 -0.94 4.51 11.93
CA THR A 75 0.46 4.87 12.27
C THR A 75 0.89 6.24 11.74
N SER A 76 1.34 7.10 12.66
CA SER A 76 2.08 8.35 12.33
C SER A 76 3.19 8.12 11.29
N LYS A 77 3.81 6.93 11.30
CA LYS A 77 4.78 6.44 10.31
C LYS A 77 4.23 6.39 8.88
N VAL A 78 3.04 5.81 8.68
CA VAL A 78 2.39 5.70 7.36
C VAL A 78 2.07 7.09 6.80
N ARG A 79 1.60 8.01 7.66
CA ARG A 79 1.39 9.41 7.27
C ARG A 79 2.71 10.09 6.89
N LYS A 80 3.78 9.89 7.65
CA LYS A 80 5.12 10.40 7.35
C LYS A 80 5.63 9.90 5.99
N VAL A 81 5.51 8.60 5.70
CA VAL A 81 5.95 8.05 4.40
C VAL A 81 5.15 8.62 3.23
N ARG A 82 3.83 8.80 3.37
CA ARG A 82 3.02 9.48 2.33
C ARG A 82 3.46 10.92 2.09
N LEU A 83 3.79 11.66 3.15
CA LEU A 83 4.27 13.04 3.02
C LEU A 83 5.61 13.08 2.28
N ILE A 84 6.54 12.20 2.65
CA ILE A 84 7.85 12.08 1.97
C ILE A 84 7.68 11.75 0.48
N LEU A 85 6.79 10.82 0.12
CA LEU A 85 6.55 10.51 -1.30
C LEU A 85 5.91 11.66 -2.06
N LYS A 86 5.04 12.42 -1.40
CA LYS A 86 4.42 13.60 -2.00
C LYS A 86 5.46 14.70 -2.24
N GLU A 87 6.32 14.97 -1.26
CA GLU A 87 7.45 15.91 -1.39
C GLU A 87 8.42 15.46 -2.51
N PHE A 88 8.70 14.16 -2.59
CA PHE A 88 9.51 13.59 -3.68
C PHE A 88 8.85 13.78 -5.06
N GLY A 89 7.53 13.75 -5.14
CA GLY A 89 6.77 14.03 -6.35
C GLY A 89 6.81 15.49 -6.81
N GLU A 90 7.23 16.43 -5.96
CA GLU A 90 7.33 17.86 -6.30
C GLU A 90 8.63 18.19 -7.07
N ILE A 91 9.58 17.25 -7.16
CA ILE A 91 10.80 17.41 -7.97
C ILE A 91 10.43 17.61 -9.44
N ALA A 92 11.03 18.62 -10.07
CA ALA A 92 10.78 18.95 -11.46
C ALA A 92 11.01 17.75 -12.41
N GLY A 93 9.96 17.38 -13.14
CA GLY A 93 10.01 16.31 -14.14
C GLY A 93 9.71 14.90 -13.62
N LEU A 94 9.43 14.72 -12.31
CA LEU A 94 8.85 13.49 -11.77
C LEU A 94 7.34 13.43 -12.07
N ALA A 95 6.88 12.28 -12.54
CA ALA A 95 5.48 12.00 -12.87
C ALA A 95 4.77 11.20 -11.76
N GLY A 96 5.54 10.69 -10.80
CA GLY A 96 5.03 9.96 -9.65
C GLY A 96 6.03 8.91 -9.14
N SER A 97 5.69 8.30 -8.01
CA SER A 97 6.54 7.32 -7.35
C SER A 97 5.75 6.23 -6.63
N ALA A 98 6.39 5.09 -6.39
CA ALA A 98 5.82 3.99 -5.63
C ALA A 98 6.87 3.27 -4.80
N VAL A 99 6.45 2.77 -3.65
CA VAL A 99 7.22 1.94 -2.74
C VAL A 99 6.60 0.55 -2.77
N VAL A 100 7.40 -0.44 -3.16
CA VAL A 100 6.97 -1.83 -3.26
C VAL A 100 7.93 -2.73 -2.49
N ASP A 101 7.48 -3.90 -2.09
CA ASP A 101 8.39 -4.94 -1.58
C ASP A 101 9.03 -5.74 -2.73
N ASN A 102 9.87 -6.71 -2.38
CA ASN A 102 10.58 -7.54 -3.36
C ASN A 102 9.67 -8.51 -4.14
N ASP A 103 8.45 -8.74 -3.67
CA ASP A 103 7.42 -9.52 -4.37
C ASP A 103 6.61 -8.64 -5.34
N GLY A 104 6.71 -7.32 -5.20
CA GLY A 104 6.04 -6.32 -6.03
C GLY A 104 4.67 -5.90 -5.51
N LEU A 105 4.37 -6.17 -4.23
CA LEU A 105 3.19 -5.62 -3.55
C LEU A 105 3.41 -4.15 -3.24
N THR A 106 2.42 -3.31 -3.56
CA THR A 106 2.54 -1.87 -3.33
C THR A 106 2.29 -1.53 -1.86
N ILE A 107 3.30 -0.98 -1.20
CA ILE A 107 3.20 -0.48 0.18
C ILE A 107 2.64 0.95 0.15
N PHE A 108 3.20 1.80 -0.71
CA PHE A 108 2.78 3.19 -0.91
C PHE A 108 2.90 3.59 -2.38
N ALA A 109 2.06 4.52 -2.83
CA ALA A 109 2.18 5.10 -4.16
C ALA A 109 1.64 6.52 -4.16
N ASP A 110 2.30 7.37 -4.93
CA ASP A 110 1.85 8.68 -5.39
C ASP A 110 1.96 8.69 -6.92
N LEU A 111 0.92 8.19 -7.57
CA LEU A 111 0.85 8.01 -9.02
C LEU A 111 -0.45 8.62 -9.56
N PRO A 112 -0.46 9.08 -10.82
CA PRO A 112 -1.69 9.54 -11.46
C PRO A 112 -2.78 8.45 -11.46
N TRP A 113 -4.04 8.86 -11.35
CA TRP A 113 -5.20 7.96 -11.24
C TRP A 113 -5.35 6.96 -12.42
N SER A 114 -4.71 7.24 -13.56
CA SER A 114 -4.69 6.39 -14.75
C SER A 114 -3.73 5.20 -14.66
N LYS A 115 -2.90 5.12 -13.63
CA LYS A 115 -1.90 4.06 -13.43
C LYS A 115 -2.36 3.10 -12.33
N ASN A 116 -2.11 1.80 -12.51
CA ASN A 116 -2.35 0.78 -11.49
C ASN A 116 -1.03 0.45 -10.77
N PRO A 117 -0.83 0.90 -9.52
CA PRO A 117 0.41 0.69 -8.79
C PRO A 117 0.75 -0.80 -8.58
N GLU A 118 -0.24 -1.65 -8.29
CA GLU A 118 -0.02 -3.08 -8.05
C GLU A 118 0.49 -3.80 -9.29
N LYS A 119 -0.11 -3.51 -10.45
CA LYS A 119 0.36 -4.08 -11.72
C LYS A 119 1.78 -3.65 -12.05
N ILE A 120 2.09 -2.38 -11.81
CA ILE A 120 3.42 -1.79 -12.06
C ILE A 120 4.45 -2.41 -11.12
N GLY A 121 4.16 -2.48 -9.81
CA GLY A 121 5.01 -3.08 -8.79
C GLY A 121 5.36 -4.52 -9.10
N SER A 122 4.35 -5.33 -9.46
CA SER A 122 4.54 -6.74 -9.81
C SER A 122 5.41 -6.95 -11.07
N ILE A 123 5.26 -6.10 -12.09
CA ILE A 123 6.09 -6.20 -13.29
C ILE A 123 7.54 -5.77 -12.99
N ILE A 124 7.71 -4.68 -12.26
CA ILE A 124 9.03 -4.16 -11.92
C ILE A 124 9.79 -5.10 -10.99
N SER A 125 9.14 -5.67 -9.96
CA SER A 125 9.81 -6.61 -9.05
C SER A 125 10.40 -7.81 -9.79
N ARG A 126 9.63 -8.40 -10.72
CA ARG A 126 10.10 -9.49 -11.58
C ARG A 126 11.28 -9.08 -12.45
N LEU A 127 11.23 -7.87 -13.03
CA LEU A 127 12.35 -7.34 -13.82
C LEU A 127 13.62 -7.17 -12.97
N ILE A 128 13.50 -6.64 -11.76
CA ILE A 128 14.62 -6.49 -10.82
C ILE A 128 15.16 -7.86 -10.39
N GLN A 129 14.30 -8.85 -10.16
CA GLN A 129 14.74 -10.21 -9.85
C GLN A 129 15.56 -10.82 -11.00
N LEU A 130 15.13 -10.64 -12.25
CA LEU A 130 15.88 -11.09 -13.42
C LEU A 130 17.20 -10.31 -13.58
N ALA A 131 17.17 -8.99 -13.43
CA ALA A 131 18.35 -8.14 -13.51
C ALA A 131 19.40 -8.51 -12.46
N ASN A 132 18.99 -8.79 -11.21
CA ASN A 132 19.90 -9.21 -10.15
C ASN A 132 20.57 -10.56 -10.46
N ARG A 133 19.84 -11.52 -11.04
CA ARG A 133 20.45 -12.78 -11.48
C ARG A 133 21.52 -12.54 -12.54
N SER A 134 21.20 -11.75 -13.57
CA SER A 134 22.17 -11.40 -14.61
C SER A 134 23.37 -10.62 -14.07
N ALA A 135 23.16 -9.76 -13.08
CA ALA A 135 24.24 -9.04 -12.43
C ALA A 135 25.15 -9.96 -11.61
N GLY A 136 24.59 -10.98 -10.94
CA GLY A 136 25.37 -11.99 -10.21
C GLY A 136 26.25 -12.83 -11.13
N GLU A 137 25.74 -13.23 -12.31
CA GLU A 137 26.56 -13.92 -13.32
C GLU A 137 27.73 -13.07 -13.86
N ALA A 138 27.68 -11.75 -13.64
CA ALA A 138 28.68 -10.80 -14.09
C ALA A 138 29.51 -10.20 -12.93
N ASP A 139 29.34 -10.69 -11.69
CA ASP A 139 29.98 -10.17 -10.47
C ASP A 139 29.71 -8.66 -10.22
N ILE A 140 28.50 -8.18 -10.58
CA ILE A 140 28.05 -6.78 -10.44
C ILE A 140 27.06 -6.61 -9.27
N ASP A 141 26.59 -7.70 -8.67
CA ASP A 141 25.62 -7.66 -7.59
C ASP A 141 26.22 -7.14 -6.26
N PRO A 142 25.39 -6.64 -5.32
CA PRO A 142 23.95 -6.39 -5.44
C PRO A 142 23.64 -5.13 -6.27
N LEU A 143 22.61 -5.20 -7.13
CA LEU A 143 22.15 -4.03 -7.87
C LEU A 143 21.56 -3.00 -6.90
N LYS A 144 22.17 -1.82 -6.86
CA LYS A 144 21.65 -0.66 -6.11
C LYS A 144 20.53 0.07 -6.83
N ASN A 145 20.64 0.19 -8.15
CA ASN A 145 19.63 0.85 -8.97
C ASN A 145 19.51 0.23 -10.36
N VAL A 146 18.33 0.44 -10.97
CA VAL A 146 18.04 0.08 -12.37
C VAL A 146 17.33 1.25 -13.02
N ILE A 147 17.74 1.60 -14.24
CA ILE A 147 17.15 2.69 -15.02
C ILE A 147 16.61 2.10 -16.32
N LEU A 148 15.31 2.25 -16.55
CA LEU A 148 14.65 1.90 -17.81
C LEU A 148 14.38 3.20 -18.55
N GLU A 149 14.99 3.37 -19.72
CA GLU A 149 14.79 4.54 -20.57
C GLU A 149 13.92 4.18 -21.76
N GLY A 150 12.90 5.01 -22.02
CA GLY A 150 12.07 4.92 -23.21
C GLY A 150 11.92 6.30 -23.87
N GLU A 151 11.27 6.33 -25.01
CA GLU A 151 11.07 7.58 -25.77
C GLU A 151 10.29 8.63 -25.00
N ARG A 152 9.37 8.20 -24.13
CA ARG A 152 8.43 9.07 -23.40
C ARG A 152 8.82 9.34 -21.95
N GLY A 153 9.99 8.89 -21.50
CA GLY A 153 10.42 9.06 -20.12
C GLY A 153 11.27 7.91 -19.58
N ARG A 154 11.47 7.92 -18.27
CA ARG A 154 12.32 6.96 -17.55
C ARG A 154 11.58 6.36 -16.37
N ILE A 155 11.97 5.14 -16.02
CA ILE A 155 11.66 4.51 -14.74
C ILE A 155 12.99 4.32 -14.02
N VAL A 156 13.12 4.88 -12.82
CA VAL A 156 14.29 4.70 -11.97
C VAL A 156 13.84 3.88 -10.77
N VAL A 157 14.49 2.74 -10.57
CA VAL A 157 14.23 1.85 -9.44
C VAL A 157 15.46 1.85 -8.56
N TYR A 158 15.27 2.08 -7.26
CA TYR A 158 16.32 2.01 -6.25
C TYR A 158 16.00 0.89 -5.26
N ASN A 159 16.96 -0.01 -5.07
CA ASN A 159 16.84 -1.14 -4.17
C ASN A 159 17.46 -0.80 -2.82
N GLU A 160 16.65 -0.91 -1.76
CA GLU A 160 17.05 -0.63 -0.38
C GLU A 160 16.79 -1.86 0.52
N GLY A 161 17.25 -3.03 0.07
CA GLY A 161 17.18 -4.30 0.80
C GLY A 161 15.85 -5.00 0.61
N SER A 162 14.90 -4.82 1.54
CA SER A 162 13.55 -5.41 1.47
C SER A 162 12.54 -4.54 0.72
N LEU A 163 13.00 -3.41 0.16
CA LEU A 163 12.18 -2.34 -0.38
C LEU A 163 12.71 -1.91 -1.74
N LEU A 164 11.80 -1.70 -2.68
CA LEU A 164 12.09 -1.03 -3.95
C LEU A 164 11.34 0.32 -3.98
N LEU A 165 12.08 1.41 -4.19
CA LEU A 165 11.50 2.71 -4.50
C LEU A 165 11.55 2.92 -6.02
N ILE A 166 10.42 3.26 -6.61
CA ILE A 166 10.22 3.41 -8.05
C ILE A 166 9.84 4.86 -8.32
N ALA A 167 10.56 5.51 -9.22
CA ALA A 167 10.27 6.85 -9.73
C ALA A 167 9.96 6.79 -11.22
N PHE A 168 8.94 7.53 -11.64
CA PHE A 168 8.62 7.77 -13.04
C PHE A 168 8.99 9.21 -13.37
N SER A 169 9.71 9.44 -14.46
CA SER A 169 10.06 10.80 -14.87
C SER A 169 9.93 11.00 -16.36
N SER A 170 9.83 12.26 -16.77
CA SER A 170 10.06 12.69 -18.15
C SER A 170 11.51 12.44 -18.58
N LYS A 171 11.78 12.53 -19.88
CA LYS A 171 13.14 12.30 -20.43
C LYS A 171 14.06 13.49 -20.17
N GLU A 172 13.46 14.67 -20.05
CA GLU A 172 14.10 15.96 -19.83
C GLU A 172 14.45 16.17 -18.35
N ALA A 173 13.87 15.37 -17.45
CA ALA A 173 14.18 15.44 -16.02
C ALA A 173 15.66 15.12 -15.76
N ALA A 174 16.26 15.89 -14.86
CA ALA A 174 17.67 15.76 -14.50
C ALA A 174 17.93 14.42 -13.78
N LEU A 175 18.35 13.39 -14.53
CA LEU A 175 18.54 12.03 -14.02
C LEU A 175 19.50 11.98 -12.82
N GLY A 176 20.56 12.79 -12.82
CA GLY A 176 21.50 12.89 -11.70
C GLY A 176 20.80 13.31 -10.40
N MET A 177 19.89 14.28 -10.46
CA MET A 177 19.11 14.75 -9.32
C MET A 177 18.13 13.68 -8.84
N ILE A 178 17.42 13.01 -9.76
CA ILE A 178 16.51 11.91 -9.43
C ILE A 178 17.26 10.79 -8.71
N LYS A 179 18.47 10.42 -9.17
CA LYS A 179 19.28 9.37 -8.54
C LYS A 179 19.69 9.70 -7.10
N ILE A 180 20.03 10.96 -6.83
CA ILE A 180 20.40 11.40 -5.47
C ILE A 180 19.16 11.37 -4.56
N GLU A 181 18.07 11.97 -5.02
CA GLU A 181 16.84 12.10 -4.24
C GLU A 181 16.18 10.75 -3.96
N ILE A 182 16.11 9.86 -4.95
CA ILE A 182 15.52 8.53 -4.77
C ILE A 182 16.29 7.70 -3.74
N GLU A 183 17.62 7.81 -3.71
CA GLU A 183 18.45 7.14 -2.71
C GLU A 183 18.18 7.69 -1.30
N GLU A 184 18.13 9.01 -1.14
CA GLU A 184 17.80 9.63 0.14
C GLU A 184 16.41 9.25 0.65
N VAL A 185 15.41 9.32 -0.23
CA VAL A 185 14.03 9.02 0.09
C VAL A 185 13.88 7.53 0.47
N ALA A 186 14.50 6.61 -0.27
CA ALA A 186 14.47 5.20 0.05
C ALA A 186 15.04 4.92 1.45
N LYS A 187 16.20 5.51 1.78
CA LYS A 187 16.81 5.40 3.12
C LYS A 187 15.94 5.99 4.22
N LYS A 188 15.32 7.17 3.99
CA LYS A 188 14.39 7.81 4.94
C LYS A 188 13.18 6.91 5.20
N ILE A 189 12.58 6.33 4.16
CA ILE A 189 11.42 5.45 4.26
C ILE A 189 11.75 4.15 5.00
N LYS A 190 12.88 3.49 4.68
CA LYS A 190 13.34 2.27 5.37
C LYS A 190 13.45 2.50 6.88
N LYS A 191 14.09 3.61 7.29
CA LYS A 191 14.24 4.00 8.70
C LYS A 191 12.90 4.21 9.40
N ILE A 192 11.92 4.81 8.73
CA ILE A 192 10.58 5.03 9.32
C ILE A 192 9.83 3.70 9.49
N LEU A 193 9.97 2.81 8.52
CA LEU A 193 9.26 1.53 8.50
C LEU A 193 9.92 0.46 9.39
N ASN A 194 11.12 0.69 9.93
CA ASN A 194 11.88 -0.28 10.72
C ASN A 194 12.04 -1.63 9.98
N PHE A 195 12.27 -1.61 8.68
CA PHE A 195 12.72 -2.80 7.96
C PHE A 195 14.20 -3.04 8.32
N ASP A 196 14.42 -3.55 9.53
CA ASP A 196 15.71 -4.03 9.96
C ASP A 196 15.97 -5.42 9.36
N SER A 197 17.18 -5.62 8.88
CA SER A 197 17.72 -6.83 8.29
C SER A 197 17.46 -8.05 9.18
N SER A 198 16.34 -8.73 8.97
CA SER A 198 16.05 -10.04 9.57
C SER A 198 15.74 -11.01 8.44
N SER A 199 16.79 -11.51 7.79
CA SER A 199 16.89 -12.82 7.10
C SER A 199 18.32 -12.95 6.56
N GLY A 200 19.28 -12.94 7.48
CA GLY A 200 20.61 -13.49 7.26
C GLY A 200 20.76 -14.65 8.21
N ILE A 201 20.17 -15.79 7.86
CA ILE A 201 20.62 -17.17 8.18
C ILE A 201 20.15 -18.04 7.01
#